data_AF-A0A8T7EL01-F1
#
_entry.id   AF-A0A8T7EL01-F1
#
_cell.length_a   1.000
_cell.length_b   1.000
_cell.length_c   1.000
_cell.angle_alpha   90.00
_cell.angle_beta   90.00
_cell.angle_gamma   90.00
#
_symmetry.space_group_name_H-M   'P 1'
#
loop_
_entity.id
_entity.type
_entity.pdbx_description
1 polymer ?
#
loop_
_entity_poly.entity_id
_entity_poly.type
_entity_poly.pdbx_seq_one_letter_code
_entity_poly.pdbx_strand_id
1 'polypeptide(L)'
;MSQFTIISADQSVSVELHPDRWVAVDLTDGLRRVIFEAVIDGTLTSSPQFNRLQKLPAGGVGVHELKSVVLGWSPALMAWQLGFVVKPEIAEQRKSRWVELARWHDEDGAQHSLAANRVAQALARGHASAAQGHPAEGAAKR
;
A
#
# COMPACT_ATOMS: atom_id res chain seq x y z
N MET A 1 18.88 -13.30 -10.91
CA MET A 1 17.51 -12.85 -11.25
C MET A 1 16.72 -12.80 -9.96
N SER A 2 16.42 -11.61 -9.44
CA SER A 2 15.59 -11.50 -8.24
C SER A 2 14.16 -11.92 -8.59
N GLN A 3 13.72 -13.03 -8.02
CA GLN A 3 12.36 -13.54 -8.22
C GLN A 3 11.39 -12.60 -7.48
N PHE A 4 10.39 -12.09 -8.19
CA PHE A 4 9.30 -11.31 -7.62
C PHE A 4 7.97 -11.95 -8.02
N THR A 5 6.95 -11.79 -7.17
CA THR A 5 5.60 -12.32 -7.42
C THR A 5 4.70 -11.21 -7.91
N ILE A 6 4.05 -11.40 -9.06
CA ILE A 6 3.06 -10.45 -9.59
C ILE A 6 1.67 -10.92 -9.20
N ILE A 7 0.86 -9.99 -8.69
CA ILE A 7 -0.53 -10.21 -8.34
C ILE A 7 -1.35 -9.15 -9.07
N SER A 8 -2.00 -9.54 -10.17
CA SER A 8 -2.82 -8.64 -10.99
C SER A 8 -4.17 -8.39 -10.35
N ALA A 9 -4.64 -7.14 -10.40
CA ALA A 9 -5.93 -6.66 -9.93
C ALA A 9 -6.78 -6.14 -11.11
N ASP A 10 -8.08 -5.97 -10.88
CA ASP A 10 -9.08 -5.81 -11.95
C ASP A 10 -8.97 -4.52 -12.76
N GLN A 11 -8.47 -3.45 -12.14
CA GLN A 11 -8.46 -2.10 -12.73
C GLN A 11 -7.12 -1.75 -13.37
N SER A 12 -6.44 -2.74 -13.95
CA SER A 12 -5.10 -2.59 -14.52
C SER A 12 -3.99 -2.29 -13.51
N VAL A 13 -4.29 -2.37 -12.21
CA VAL A 13 -3.27 -2.28 -11.17
C VAL A 13 -2.71 -3.68 -10.92
N SER A 14 -1.39 -3.83 -10.88
CA SER A 14 -0.75 -5.04 -10.38
C SER A 14 0.12 -4.72 -9.17
N VAL A 15 0.19 -5.65 -8.23
CA VAL A 15 1.08 -5.59 -7.07
C VAL A 15 2.27 -6.51 -7.35
N GLU A 16 3.46 -5.95 -7.40
CA GLU A 16 4.73 -6.66 -7.55
C GLU A 16 5.37 -6.81 -6.16
N LEU A 17 5.50 -8.04 -5.68
CA LEU A 17 6.13 -8.37 -4.40
C LEU A 17 7.58 -8.78 -4.65
N HIS A 18 8.51 -7.91 -4.25
CA HIS A 18 9.95 -8.20 -4.20
C HIS A 18 10.35 -8.67 -2.79
N PRO A 19 11.57 -9.20 -2.61
CA PRO A 19 12.05 -9.61 -1.29
C PRO A 19 12.13 -8.48 -0.25
N ASP A 20 12.42 -7.26 -0.70
CA ASP A 20 12.75 -6.08 0.12
C ASP A 20 11.78 -4.91 -0.08
N ARG A 21 10.88 -5.00 -1.05
CA ARG A 21 9.88 -3.97 -1.34
C ARG A 21 8.65 -4.56 -1.98
N TRP A 22 7.59 -3.78 -2.05
CA TRP A 22 6.48 -4.07 -2.95
C TRP A 22 6.09 -2.81 -3.70
N VAL A 23 5.56 -3.01 -4.90
CA VAL A 23 5.27 -1.95 -5.84
C VAL A 23 3.86 -2.15 -6.37
N ALA A 24 3.00 -1.16 -6.24
CA ALA A 24 1.78 -1.09 -7.03
C ALA A 24 2.10 -0.38 -8.34
N VAL A 25 1.78 -1.05 -9.44
CA VAL A 25 1.94 -0.54 -10.80
C VAL A 25 0.58 -0.41 -11.46
N ASP A 26 0.34 0.73 -12.08
CA ASP A 26 -0.76 0.95 -13.01
C ASP A 26 -0.32 0.55 -14.42
N LEU A 27 -1.17 -0.22 -15.10
CA LEU A 27 -1.00 -0.73 -16.47
C LEU A 27 -2.18 -0.32 -17.37
N THR A 28 -2.99 0.67 -16.98
CA THR A 28 -4.23 1.06 -17.68
C THR A 28 -4.01 1.43 -19.15
N ASP A 29 -2.87 2.03 -19.49
CA ASP A 29 -2.50 2.42 -20.85
C ASP A 29 -1.50 1.44 -21.50
N GLY A 30 -1.31 0.27 -20.92
CA GLY A 30 -0.29 -0.71 -21.33
C GLY A 30 1.14 -0.31 -20.97
N LEU A 31 1.36 0.87 -20.37
CA LEU A 31 2.67 1.28 -19.86
C LEU A 31 2.74 0.98 -18.36
N ARG A 32 3.86 0.40 -17.93
CA ARG A 32 4.14 0.15 -16.52
C ARG A 32 4.46 1.46 -15.80
N ARG A 33 3.54 1.93 -14.96
CA ARG A 33 3.73 3.14 -14.14
C ARG A 33 3.68 2.77 -12.67
N VAL A 34 4.77 3.00 -11.94
CA VAL A 34 4.76 2.86 -10.48
C VAL A 34 3.88 3.95 -9.89
N ILE A 35 2.83 3.54 -9.16
CA ILE A 35 1.92 4.47 -8.47
C ILE A 35 2.23 4.54 -6.98
N PHE A 36 2.73 3.46 -6.41
CA PHE A 36 3.09 3.35 -5.00
C PHE A 36 4.19 2.31 -4.83
N GLU A 37 5.14 2.58 -3.95
CA GLU A 37 6.19 1.65 -3.56
C GLU A 37 6.40 1.77 -2.05
N ALA A 38 6.56 0.62 -1.39
CA ALA A 38 7.09 0.58 -0.03
C ALA A 38 8.30 -0.32 0.04
N VAL A 39 9.33 0.17 0.70
CA VAL A 39 10.54 -0.58 1.03
C VAL A 39 10.44 -1.08 2.47
N ILE A 40 11.05 -2.23 2.76
CA ILE A 40 11.05 -2.89 4.09
C ILE A 40 11.71 -2.05 5.19
N ASP A 41 12.52 -1.06 4.81
CA ASP A 41 13.10 -0.06 5.72
C ASP A 41 12.08 0.98 6.20
N GLY A 42 10.84 0.93 5.69
CA GLY A 42 9.76 1.84 6.03
C GLY A 42 9.64 3.04 5.09
N THR A 43 10.44 3.12 4.03
CA THR A 43 10.32 4.17 3.02
C THR A 43 9.07 3.93 2.18
N LEU A 44 8.20 4.93 2.11
CA LEU A 44 7.04 4.95 1.23
C LEU A 44 7.25 6.02 0.17
N THR A 45 7.07 5.64 -1.09
CA THR A 45 7.08 6.55 -2.22
C THR A 45 5.81 6.37 -3.01
N SER A 46 5.28 7.48 -3.53
CA SER A 46 4.08 7.45 -4.35
C SER A 46 4.19 8.46 -5.47
N SER A 47 3.59 8.13 -6.62
CA SER A 47 3.72 8.98 -7.79
C SER A 47 2.93 10.29 -7.62
N PRO A 48 3.39 11.41 -8.20
CA PRO A 48 2.65 12.68 -8.15
C PRO A 48 1.23 12.56 -8.71
N GLN A 49 1.02 11.71 -9.72
CA GLN A 49 -0.29 11.44 -10.29
C GLN A 49 -1.20 10.72 -9.29
N PHE A 50 -0.70 9.66 -8.66
CA PHE A 50 -1.43 8.94 -7.62
C PHE A 50 -1.77 9.85 -6.43
N ASN A 51 -0.81 10.66 -5.98
CA ASN A 51 -1.03 11.62 -4.89
C ASN A 51 -2.16 12.58 -5.21
N ARG A 52 -2.19 13.12 -6.42
CA ARG A 52 -3.26 14.02 -6.87
C ARG A 52 -4.63 13.33 -6.89
N LEU A 53 -4.70 12.12 -7.47
CA LEU A 53 -5.94 11.35 -7.57
C LEU A 53 -6.48 10.98 -6.18
N GLN A 54 -5.60 10.57 -5.29
CA GLN A 54 -5.94 10.20 -3.92
C GLN A 54 -6.04 11.39 -2.96
N LYS A 55 -5.81 12.61 -3.44
CA LYS A 55 -5.76 13.86 -2.63
C LYS A 55 -4.72 13.81 -1.49
N LEU A 56 -3.63 13.06 -1.67
CA LEU A 56 -2.50 13.02 -0.75
C LEU A 56 -1.66 14.30 -0.84
N PRO A 57 -0.84 14.61 0.18
CA PRO A 57 0.15 15.67 0.09
C PRO A 57 1.06 15.50 -1.13
N ALA A 58 1.62 16.60 -1.65
CA ALA A 58 2.44 16.58 -2.87
C ALA A 58 3.66 15.65 -2.77
N GLY A 59 4.27 15.55 -1.58
CA GLY A 59 5.36 14.64 -1.28
C GLY A 59 4.95 13.19 -1.01
N GLY A 60 3.66 12.86 -1.08
CA GLY A 60 3.12 11.56 -0.70
C GLY A 60 2.79 11.49 0.79
N VAL A 61 2.73 10.26 1.31
CA VAL A 61 2.57 9.98 2.73
C VAL A 61 3.72 9.09 3.20
N GLY A 62 4.35 9.48 4.30
CA GLY A 62 5.36 8.67 4.98
C GLY A 62 4.73 7.57 5.83
N VAL A 63 5.52 6.55 6.18
CA VAL A 63 5.06 5.43 7.01
C VAL A 63 4.49 5.87 8.36
N HIS A 64 5.04 6.95 8.92
CA HIS A 64 4.59 7.54 10.19
C HIS A 64 3.23 8.24 10.07
N GLU A 65 2.73 8.51 8.86
CA GLU A 65 1.41 9.09 8.60
C GLU A 65 0.36 8.02 8.31
N LEU A 66 0.79 6.75 8.19
CA LEU A 66 -0.10 5.61 8.08
C LEU A 66 -0.51 5.12 9.47
N LYS A 67 -1.79 4.80 9.61
CA LYS A 67 -2.34 4.07 10.76
C LYS A 67 -2.24 2.57 10.56
N SER A 68 -2.58 2.09 9.37
CA SER A 68 -2.56 0.66 9.03
C SER A 68 -2.61 0.46 7.53
N VAL A 69 -2.00 -0.62 7.06
CA VAL A 69 -2.28 -1.17 5.74
C VAL A 69 -3.42 -2.18 5.88
N VAL A 70 -4.42 -2.10 5.02
CA VAL A 70 -5.62 -2.93 5.09
C VAL A 70 -5.80 -3.66 3.80
N LEU A 71 -6.08 -4.95 3.94
CA LEU A 71 -6.60 -5.78 2.89
C LEU A 71 -7.84 -6.49 3.41
N GLY A 72 -8.97 -6.26 2.76
CA GLY A 72 -10.24 -6.76 3.24
C GLY A 72 -11.22 -7.01 2.11
N TRP A 73 -12.11 -7.97 2.36
CA TRP A 73 -13.27 -8.22 1.53
C TRP A 73 -14.34 -7.14 1.78
N SER A 74 -14.89 -6.59 0.70
CA SER A 74 -16.00 -5.64 0.72
C SER A 74 -17.23 -6.30 0.09
N PRO A 75 -18.22 -6.75 0.90
CA PRO A 75 -19.44 -7.36 0.38
C PRO A 75 -20.23 -6.41 -0.52
N ALA A 76 -20.24 -5.11 -0.20
CA ALA A 76 -20.96 -4.10 -0.98
C ALA A 76 -20.40 -3.91 -2.40
N LEU A 77 -19.10 -4.16 -2.57
CA LEU A 77 -18.41 -4.06 -3.86
C LEU A 77 -18.16 -5.42 -4.51
N MET A 78 -18.49 -6.51 -3.80
CA MET A 78 -18.08 -7.87 -4.16
C MET A 78 -16.60 -7.91 -4.58
N ALA A 79 -15.74 -7.28 -3.77
CA ALA A 79 -14.33 -7.15 -4.09
C ALA A 79 -13.42 -7.17 -2.87
N TRP A 80 -12.24 -7.77 -3.02
CA TRP A 80 -11.10 -7.51 -2.15
C TRP A 80 -10.53 -6.13 -2.43
N GLN A 81 -10.27 -5.36 -1.38
CA GLN A 81 -9.68 -4.02 -1.46
C GLN A 81 -8.37 -3.98 -0.69
N LEU A 82 -7.31 -3.55 -1.37
CA LEU A 82 -6.03 -3.17 -0.77
C LEU A 82 -5.95 -1.65 -0.68
N GLY A 83 -5.48 -1.18 0.46
CA GLY A 83 -5.22 0.23 0.67
C GLY A 83 -4.62 0.48 2.02
N PHE A 84 -4.58 1.74 2.41
CA PHE A 84 -4.12 2.14 3.73
C PHE A 84 -5.07 3.13 4.38
N VAL A 85 -5.07 3.08 5.71
CA VAL A 85 -5.74 4.03 6.58
C VAL A 85 -4.69 5.04 6.99
N VAL A 86 -4.92 6.31 6.66
CA VAL A 86 -4.04 7.41 7.10
C VAL A 86 -4.44 7.93 8.48
N LYS A 87 -3.51 8.58 9.18
CA LYS A 87 -3.77 9.24 10.45
C LYS A 87 -4.72 10.46 10.30
N PRO A 88 -5.36 10.92 11.39
CA PRO A 88 -6.38 11.98 11.33
C PRO A 88 -5.94 13.25 10.58
N GLU A 89 -4.69 13.66 10.73
CA GLU A 89 -4.14 14.89 10.17
C GLU A 89 -4.19 14.88 8.63
N ILE A 90 -3.92 13.73 8.02
CA ILE A 90 -4.04 13.53 6.57
C ILE A 90 -5.49 13.27 6.18
N ALA A 91 -6.24 12.54 7.02
CA ALA A 91 -7.63 12.19 6.74
C ALA A 91 -8.54 13.42 6.65
N GLU A 92 -8.34 14.42 7.50
CA GLU A 92 -9.10 15.68 7.53
C GLU A 92 -8.92 16.47 6.23
N GLN A 93 -7.70 16.59 5.73
CA GLN A 93 -7.38 17.25 4.47
C GLN A 93 -8.07 16.56 3.27
N ARG A 94 -8.17 15.23 3.34
CA ARG A 94 -8.76 14.38 2.30
C ARG A 94 -10.26 14.20 2.40
N LYS A 95 -10.85 14.50 3.56
CA LYS A 95 -12.20 14.12 3.97
C LYS A 95 -12.44 12.59 3.99
N SER A 96 -11.38 11.80 4.04
CA SER A 96 -11.44 10.33 4.11
C SER A 96 -10.17 9.78 4.73
N ARG A 97 -10.33 8.76 5.57
CA ARG A 97 -9.20 7.99 6.13
C ARG A 97 -8.69 6.93 5.15
N TRP A 98 -9.51 6.52 4.19
CA TRP A 98 -9.20 5.44 3.26
C TRP A 98 -8.44 5.95 2.04
N VAL A 99 -7.36 5.27 1.67
CA VAL A 99 -6.65 5.45 0.40
C VAL A 99 -6.61 4.08 -0.27
N GLU A 100 -7.32 3.95 -1.39
CA GLU A 100 -7.33 2.71 -2.14
C GLU A 100 -6.11 2.60 -3.04
N LEU A 101 -5.52 1.40 -3.11
CA LEU A 101 -4.39 1.08 -3.97
C LEU A 101 -4.80 0.11 -5.09
N ALA A 102 -5.49 -0.96 -4.73
CA ALA A 102 -5.88 -2.01 -5.67
C ALA A 102 -7.18 -2.67 -5.24
N ARG A 103 -7.87 -3.26 -6.22
CA ARG A 103 -9.17 -3.92 -6.03
C ARG A 103 -9.28 -5.15 -6.93
N TRP A 104 -9.78 -6.25 -6.37
CA TRP A 104 -10.08 -7.50 -7.07
C TRP A 104 -11.55 -7.84 -6.87
N HIS A 105 -12.39 -7.70 -7.88
CA HIS A 105 -13.74 -8.24 -7.85
C HIS A 105 -13.64 -9.76 -7.90
N ASP A 106 -14.51 -10.39 -7.13
CA ASP A 106 -14.50 -11.82 -6.95
C ASP A 106 -15.91 -12.19 -6.56
N GLU A 107 -16.72 -12.71 -7.49
CA GLU A 107 -18.14 -12.91 -7.24
C GLU A 107 -18.42 -13.77 -5.99
N ASP A 108 -17.48 -14.66 -5.64
CA ASP A 108 -17.56 -15.57 -4.49
C ASP A 108 -16.59 -15.23 -3.34
N GLY A 109 -15.78 -14.17 -3.47
CA GLY A 109 -14.78 -13.73 -2.49
C GLY A 109 -13.63 -14.71 -2.20
N ALA A 110 -13.62 -15.88 -2.85
CA ALA A 110 -12.67 -16.96 -2.58
C ALA A 110 -11.50 -17.00 -3.58
N GLN A 111 -11.74 -16.63 -4.82
CA GLN A 111 -10.79 -16.77 -5.93
C GLN A 111 -9.52 -15.93 -5.75
N HIS A 112 -9.69 -14.69 -5.28
CA HIS A 112 -8.61 -13.74 -5.04
C HIS A 112 -8.15 -13.68 -3.58
N SER A 113 -8.80 -14.43 -2.68
CA SER A 113 -8.45 -14.47 -1.26
C SER A 113 -6.99 -14.88 -1.00
N LEU A 114 -6.44 -15.81 -1.78
CA LEU A 114 -5.04 -16.26 -1.64
C LEU A 114 -4.05 -15.19 -2.08
N ALA A 115 -4.33 -14.56 -3.22
CA ALA A 115 -3.56 -13.45 -3.76
C ALA A 115 -3.56 -12.27 -2.78
N ALA A 116 -4.74 -11.91 -2.30
CA ALA A 116 -4.91 -10.93 -1.25
C ALA A 116 -4.06 -11.30 -0.02
N ASN A 117 -4.28 -12.46 0.61
CA ASN A 117 -3.55 -12.85 1.81
C ASN A 117 -2.01 -12.82 1.64
N ARG A 118 -1.49 -13.17 0.46
CA ARG A 118 -0.05 -13.04 0.16
C ARG A 118 0.43 -11.60 0.18
N VAL A 119 -0.35 -10.67 -0.38
CA VAL A 119 -0.06 -9.23 -0.30
C VAL A 119 -0.07 -8.77 1.15
N ALA A 120 -1.11 -9.09 1.93
CA ALA A 120 -1.19 -8.71 3.35
C ALA A 120 0.01 -9.22 4.18
N GLN A 121 0.41 -10.47 3.98
CA GLN A 121 1.55 -11.06 4.70
C GLN A 121 2.88 -10.39 4.32
N ALA A 122 3.07 -10.06 3.04
CA ALA A 122 4.26 -9.34 2.59
C ALA A 122 4.31 -7.92 3.18
N LEU A 123 3.16 -7.23 3.23
CA LEU A 123 3.01 -5.90 3.81
C LEU A 123 3.30 -5.87 5.30
N ALA A 124 2.78 -6.86 6.04
CA ALA A 124 3.02 -6.97 7.48
C ALA A 124 4.50 -7.15 7.81
N ARG A 125 5.27 -7.85 6.96
CA ARG A 125 6.73 -8.00 7.12
C ARG A 125 7.47 -6.67 6.90
N GLY A 126 7.06 -5.90 5.89
CA GLY A 126 7.58 -4.55 5.64
C GLY A 126 7.32 -3.58 6.80
N HIS A 127 6.09 -3.55 7.30
CA HIS A 127 5.66 -2.64 8.36
C HIS A 127 6.18 -3.04 9.76
N ALA A 128 6.32 -4.34 10.05
CA ALA A 128 6.85 -4.81 11.34
C ALA A 128 8.34 -4.50 11.49
N SER A 129 9.12 -4.58 10.40
CA SER A 129 10.53 -4.17 10.34
C SER A 129 10.69 -2.67 10.59
N ALA A 130 9.88 -1.84 9.92
CA ALA A 130 9.89 -0.38 10.11
C ALA A 130 9.46 0.05 11.53
N ALA A 131 8.59 -0.71 12.20
CA ALA A 131 8.19 -0.45 13.59
C ALA A 131 9.26 -0.83 14.63
N GLN A 132 10.26 -1.64 14.26
CA GLN A 132 11.33 -2.11 15.15
C GLN A 132 12.67 -1.38 14.96
N GLY A 133 12.74 -0.42 14.04
CA GLY A 133 13.98 0.26 13.63
C GLY A 133 14.25 1.65 14.22
N HIS A 134 13.58 2.06 15.31
CA HIS A 134 13.88 3.34 15.98
C HIS A 134 14.64 3.08 17.30
N PRO A 135 15.99 3.11 17.33
CA PRO A 135 16.66 3.54 18.53
C PRO A 135 16.36 5.03 18.69
N ALA A 136 15.69 5.40 19.78
CA ALA A 136 15.61 6.79 20.20
C ALA A 136 17.04 7.28 20.48
N GLU A 137 17.68 7.93 19.50
CA GLU A 137 18.92 8.65 19.74
C GLU A 137 18.57 10.03 20.30
N GLY A 138 19.06 10.32 21.50
CA GLY A 138 19.13 11.67 22.03
C GLY A 138 18.38 11.93 23.34
N ALA A 139 18.86 11.34 24.43
CA ALA A 139 18.80 12.02 25.73
C ALA A 139 20.24 12.36 26.17
N ALA A 140 20.82 13.38 25.55
CA ALA A 140 21.94 14.11 26.14
C ALA A 140 21.38 15.13 27.15
N LYS A 141 21.74 14.94 28.44
CA LYS A 141 21.76 15.88 29.59
C LYS A 141 21.61 15.01 30.86
N ARG A 142 22.56 14.92 31.79
CA ARG A 142 23.64 15.80 32.27
C ARG A 142 24.76 14.97 32.86
#